data_AF-A0A4U0VAY9-F1
#
_entry.id   AF-A0A4U0VAY9-F1
#
_cell.length_a   1.000
_cell.length_b   1.000
_cell.length_c   1.000
_cell.angle_alpha   90.00
_cell.angle_beta   90.00
_cell.angle_gamma   90.00
#
_symmetry.space_group_name_H-M   'P 1'
#
loop_
_entity.id
_entity.type
_entity.pdbx_description
1 polymer ?
#
loop_
_entity_poly.entity_id
_entity_poly.type
_entity_poly.pdbx_seq_one_letter_code
_entity_poly.pdbx_strand_id
1 'polypeptide(L)'
;MEDSATACILDLPPELVVDILTTLDKSSQKRFRLVSKGCATLTAPLLFEHIYFDFDIGGTNGLVAISRQPELCQHVHTVELRRRDGLRSFDDTDAWRAATVYEYAFDTLEDGDVEIPAGAMTHDEWVMLPDEAVQKLYDAYESDRQAVTQTDVVIS
;
A
#
# COMPACT_ATOMS: atom_id res chain seq x y z
N MET A 1 2.84 -48.57 24.73
CA MET A 1 2.44 -47.16 24.91
C MET A 1 3.66 -46.36 24.57
N GLU A 2 3.85 -46.10 23.28
CA GLU A 2 4.93 -45.26 22.79
C GLU A 2 4.36 -43.83 22.76
N ASP A 3 4.83 -42.99 23.68
CA ASP A 3 4.65 -41.55 23.57
C ASP A 3 5.43 -41.10 22.34
N SER A 4 4.73 -41.03 21.20
CA SER A 4 5.24 -40.37 20.01
C SER A 4 5.27 -38.88 20.33
N ALA A 5 6.39 -38.43 20.89
CA ALA A 5 6.69 -37.02 21.04
C ALA A 5 6.76 -36.43 19.63
N THR A 6 5.67 -35.82 19.18
CA THR A 6 5.65 -34.99 17.97
C THR A 6 6.64 -33.86 18.21
N ALA A 7 7.83 -34.00 17.64
CA ALA A 7 8.85 -32.96 17.67
C ALA A 7 8.25 -31.68 17.09
N CYS A 8 8.21 -30.62 17.88
CA CYS A 8 7.69 -29.34 17.45
C CYS A 8 8.83 -28.57 16.78
N ILE A 9 8.54 -27.90 15.66
CA ILE A 9 9.52 -27.02 15.01
C ILE A 9 9.96 -25.89 15.95
N LEU A 10 9.15 -25.54 16.95
CA LEU A 10 9.47 -24.57 18.00
C LEU A 10 10.46 -25.09 19.05
N ASP A 11 10.77 -26.39 19.05
CA ASP A 11 11.78 -26.99 19.92
C ASP A 11 13.20 -26.79 19.36
N LEU A 12 13.31 -26.33 18.10
CA LEU A 12 14.58 -25.96 17.48
C LEU A 12 15.05 -24.59 18.00
N PRO A 13 16.38 -24.34 18.00
CA PRO A 13 16.94 -23.02 18.21
C PRO A 13 16.25 -21.96 17.31
N PRO A 14 15.86 -20.79 17.86
CA PRO A 14 15.15 -19.76 17.11
C PRO A 14 15.83 -19.36 15.81
N GLU A 15 17.17 -19.34 15.80
CA GLU A 15 17.98 -18.96 14.65
C GLU A 15 17.76 -19.91 13.47
N LEU A 16 17.70 -21.23 13.73
CA LEU A 16 17.46 -22.23 12.70
C LEU A 16 16.03 -22.16 12.15
N VAL A 17 15.07 -21.84 13.02
CA VAL A 17 13.68 -21.65 12.58
C VAL A 17 13.57 -20.42 11.70
N VAL A 18 14.21 -19.31 12.08
CA VAL A 18 14.26 -18.09 11.28
C VAL A 18 14.91 -18.34 9.92
N ASP A 19 16.05 -19.04 9.88
CA ASP A 19 16.70 -19.40 8.61
C ASP A 19 15.77 -20.18 7.69
N ILE A 20 15.04 -21.17 8.21
CA ILE A 20 14.02 -21.90 7.43
C ILE A 20 12.93 -20.94 6.94
N LEU A 21 12.41 -20.05 7.79
CA LEU A 21 11.35 -19.11 7.44
C LEU A 21 11.78 -18.11 6.35
N THR A 22 13.04 -17.70 6.31
CA THR A 22 13.56 -16.81 5.24
C THR A 22 13.52 -17.45 3.87
N THR A 23 13.58 -18.79 3.78
CA THR A 23 13.46 -19.52 2.51
C THR A 23 12.01 -19.64 2.01
N LEU A 24 11.02 -19.39 2.87
CA LEU A 24 9.61 -19.46 2.51
C LEU A 24 9.13 -18.16 1.87
N ASP A 25 8.14 -18.25 0.97
CA ASP A 25 7.46 -17.08 0.44
C ASP A 25 6.64 -16.34 1.51
N LYS A 26 6.37 -15.06 1.29
CA LYS A 26 5.60 -14.21 2.23
C LYS A 26 4.21 -14.78 2.58
N SER A 27 3.57 -15.51 1.67
CA SER A 27 2.25 -16.10 1.94
C SER A 27 2.35 -17.27 2.92
N SER A 28 3.38 -18.11 2.74
CA SER A 28 3.67 -19.22 3.65
C SER A 28 4.11 -18.72 5.03
N GLN A 29 4.92 -17.67 5.10
CA GLN A 29 5.28 -17.01 6.36
C GLN A 29 4.04 -16.47 7.09
N LYS A 30 3.11 -15.82 6.38
CA LYS A 30 1.84 -15.35 6.96
C LYS A 30 1.01 -16.49 7.53
N ARG A 31 0.94 -17.63 6.84
CA ARG A 31 0.24 -18.83 7.33
C ARG A 31 0.90 -19.37 8.59
N PHE A 32 2.24 -19.45 8.61
CA PHE A 32 2.99 -19.91 9.77
C PHE A 32 2.73 -19.03 11.00
N ARG A 33 2.72 -17.71 10.84
CA ARG A 33 2.36 -16.74 11.89
C ARG A 33 1.01 -17.01 12.53
N LEU A 34 0.03 -17.55 11.79
CA LEU A 34 -1.32 -17.83 12.30
C LEU A 34 -1.42 -19.13 13.10
N VAL A 35 -0.40 -19.99 13.09
CA VAL A 35 -0.44 -21.32 13.74
C VAL A 35 -0.38 -21.22 15.27
N SER A 36 0.47 -20.34 15.81
CA SER A 36 0.62 -20.16 17.26
C SER A 36 1.24 -18.81 17.61
N LYS A 37 1.16 -18.41 18.88
CA LYS A 37 1.82 -17.20 19.39
C LYS A 37 3.35 -17.26 19.20
N GLY A 38 3.97 -18.41 19.45
CA GLY A 38 5.42 -18.60 19.26
C GLY A 38 5.82 -18.45 17.79
N CYS A 39 5.03 -19.01 16.87
CA CYS A 39 5.22 -18.79 15.44
C CYS A 39 5.08 -17.31 15.08
N ALA A 40 4.09 -16.61 15.65
CA ALA A 40 3.90 -15.19 15.41
C ALA A 40 5.11 -14.35 15.83
N THR A 41 5.70 -14.64 16.99
CA THR A 41 6.92 -13.96 17.47
C THR A 41 8.11 -14.18 16.54
N LEU A 42 8.31 -15.42 16.05
CA LEU A 42 9.42 -15.75 15.17
C LEU A 42 9.26 -15.14 13.76
N THR A 43 8.02 -15.02 13.27
CA THR A 43 7.77 -14.52 11.91
C THR A 43 7.57 -13.00 11.85
N ALA A 44 7.27 -12.34 12.97
CA ALA A 44 7.01 -10.90 12.99
C ALA A 44 8.20 -10.07 12.45
N PRO A 45 9.46 -10.33 12.83
CA PRO A 45 10.60 -9.60 12.26
C PRO A 45 10.65 -9.68 10.73
N LEU A 46 10.43 -10.87 10.17
CA LEU A 46 10.51 -11.11 8.72
C LEU A 46 9.37 -10.46 7.93
N LEU A 47 8.16 -10.42 8.50
CA LEU A 47 6.98 -9.89 7.82
C LEU A 47 6.86 -8.38 7.92
N PHE A 48 7.37 -7.79 9.00
CA PHE A 48 7.21 -6.36 9.30
C PHE A 48 8.47 -5.54 9.05
N GLU A 49 9.62 -6.15 8.73
CA GLU A 49 10.85 -5.43 8.32
C GLU A 49 10.58 -4.41 7.21
N HIS A 50 9.78 -4.81 6.22
CA HIS A 50 9.43 -3.96 5.08
C HIS A 50 7.90 -3.94 4.86
N ILE A 51 7.29 -2.80 5.13
CA ILE A 51 5.86 -2.54 4.93
C ILE A 51 5.64 -1.81 3.62
N TYR A 52 4.74 -2.35 2.80
CA TYR A 52 4.20 -1.66 1.64
C TYR A 52 2.84 -1.07 1.99
N PHE A 53 2.60 0.18 1.62
CA PHE A 53 1.29 0.80 1.75
C PHE A 53 0.94 1.60 0.49
N ASP A 54 -0.35 1.75 0.21
CA ASP A 54 -0.91 2.67 -0.77
C ASP A 54 -1.71 3.77 -0.05
N PHE A 55 -2.06 4.84 -0.78
CA PHE A 55 -2.92 5.91 -0.23
C PHE A 55 -4.40 5.52 -0.16
N ASP A 56 -4.74 4.28 -0.52
CA ASP A 56 -6.11 3.82 -0.39
C ASP A 56 -6.47 3.66 1.10
N ILE A 57 -7.77 3.65 1.38
CA ILE A 57 -8.32 3.40 2.72
C ILE A 57 -7.75 2.08 3.28
N GLY A 58 -7.47 1.09 2.43
CA GLY A 58 -6.86 -0.18 2.85
C GLY A 58 -5.41 -0.05 3.31
N GLY A 59 -4.54 0.61 2.54
CA GLY A 59 -3.12 0.77 2.87
C GLY A 59 -2.88 1.66 4.07
N THR A 60 -3.58 2.80 4.14
CA THR A 60 -3.50 3.73 5.28
C THR A 60 -4.00 3.10 6.58
N ASN A 61 -5.13 2.37 6.55
CA ASN A 61 -5.62 1.66 7.73
C ASN A 61 -4.67 0.55 8.20
N GLY A 62 -4.02 -0.16 7.26
CA GLY A 62 -3.00 -1.16 7.59
C GLY A 62 -1.81 -0.57 8.33
N LEU A 63 -1.32 0.58 7.87
CA LEU A 63 -0.21 1.29 8.51
C LEU A 63 -0.60 1.80 9.92
N VAL A 64 -1.81 2.35 10.06
CA VAL A 64 -2.35 2.78 11.37
C VAL A 64 -2.53 1.61 12.33
N ALA A 65 -2.96 0.44 11.84
CA ALA A 65 -3.10 -0.75 12.68
C ALA A 65 -1.74 -1.24 13.21
N ILE A 66 -0.70 -1.18 12.37
CA ILE A 66 0.67 -1.56 12.76
C ILE A 66 1.25 -0.55 13.76
N SER A 67 1.07 0.75 13.54
CA SER A 67 1.59 1.78 14.45
C SER A 67 0.98 1.73 15.84
N ARG A 68 -0.25 1.22 15.98
CA ARG A 68 -0.93 0.99 17.26
C ARG A 68 -0.46 -0.25 18.01
N GLN A 69 0.39 -1.09 17.42
CA GLN A 69 0.92 -2.30 18.05
C GLN A 69 2.43 -2.17 18.27
N PRO A 70 2.89 -1.80 19.48
CA PRO A 70 4.33 -1.61 19.77
C PRO A 70 5.18 -2.84 19.42
N GLU A 71 4.65 -4.03 19.66
CA GLU A 71 5.29 -5.32 19.37
C GLU A 71 5.58 -5.54 17.89
N LEU A 72 4.81 -4.91 16.99
CA LEU A 72 5.03 -4.97 15.54
C LEU A 72 5.85 -3.78 15.05
N CYS A 73 5.58 -2.59 15.60
CA CYS A 73 6.23 -1.34 15.21
C CYS A 73 7.76 -1.42 15.37
N GLN A 74 8.25 -2.06 16.44
CA GLN A 74 9.69 -2.26 16.67
C GLN A 74 10.42 -3.05 15.57
N HIS A 75 9.69 -3.80 14.75
CA HIS A 75 10.25 -4.59 13.66
C HIS A 75 10.22 -3.87 12.31
N VAL A 76 9.58 -2.70 12.23
CA VAL A 76 9.46 -1.93 10.99
C VAL A 76 10.73 -1.14 10.73
N HIS A 77 11.42 -1.47 9.64
CA HIS A 77 12.64 -0.77 9.22
C HIS A 77 12.41 0.08 7.98
N THR A 78 11.55 -0.39 7.07
CA THR A 78 11.26 0.31 5.81
C THR A 78 9.76 0.39 5.59
N VAL A 79 9.30 1.59 5.26
CA VAL A 79 7.92 1.85 4.85
C VAL A 79 7.98 2.41 3.43
N GLU A 80 7.49 1.63 2.47
CA GLU A 80 7.52 1.96 1.05
C GLU A 80 6.11 2.24 0.56
N LEU A 81 5.91 3.45 0.03
CA LEU A 81 4.68 3.82 -0.66
C LEU A 81 4.68 3.14 -2.03
N ARG A 82 3.79 2.17 -2.21
CA ARG A 82 3.48 1.59 -3.52
C ARG A 82 2.19 2.21 -4.01
N ARG A 83 2.28 2.97 -5.09
CA ARG A 83 1.09 3.31 -5.87
C ARG A 83 0.67 2.01 -6.56
N ARG A 84 -0.48 1.44 -6.19
CA ARG A 84 -1.13 0.44 -7.06
C ARG A 84 -1.41 1.12 -8.39
N ASP A 85 -0.99 0.44 -9.45
CA ASP A 85 -1.26 0.65 -10.88
C ASP A 85 -1.62 2.09 -11.27
N GLY A 86 -0.68 2.71 -12.01
CA GLY A 86 -0.85 4.04 -12.57
C GLY A 86 -2.21 4.18 -13.25
N LEU A 87 -2.95 5.21 -12.82
CA LEU A 87 -4.21 5.65 -13.42
C LEU A 87 -5.33 4.59 -13.31
N ARG A 88 -6.20 4.77 -12.30
CA ARG A 88 -7.42 3.95 -12.09
C ARG A 88 -8.32 3.90 -13.33
N SER A 89 -9.02 2.80 -13.57
CA SER A 89 -10.13 2.83 -14.54
C SER A 89 -11.33 3.54 -13.93
N PHE A 90 -11.93 4.47 -14.67
CA PHE A 90 -13.20 5.08 -14.33
C PHE A 90 -14.22 4.73 -15.39
N ASP A 91 -15.47 4.53 -14.98
CA ASP A 91 -16.54 4.16 -15.91
C ASP A 91 -16.89 5.33 -16.84
N ASP A 92 -16.76 6.57 -16.35
CA ASP A 92 -16.99 7.81 -17.10
C ASP A 92 -16.23 9.01 -16.51
N THR A 93 -16.30 10.14 -17.23
CA THR A 93 -15.69 11.42 -16.84
C THR A 93 -16.20 11.91 -15.48
N ASP A 94 -17.46 11.63 -15.12
CA ASP A 94 -18.06 12.09 -13.86
C ASP A 94 -17.52 11.29 -12.67
N ALA A 95 -17.35 9.98 -12.81
CA ALA A 95 -16.71 9.10 -11.83
C ALA A 95 -15.23 9.48 -11.64
N TRP A 96 -14.53 9.80 -12.73
CA TRP A 96 -13.16 10.34 -12.67
C TRP A 96 -13.12 11.70 -11.98
N ARG A 97 -14.04 12.61 -12.30
CA ARG A 97 -14.16 13.94 -11.67
C ARG A 97 -14.40 13.81 -10.17
N ALA A 98 -15.34 12.97 -9.75
CA ALA A 98 -15.64 12.71 -8.34
C ALA A 98 -14.46 12.11 -7.56
N ALA A 99 -13.61 11.31 -8.22
CA ALA A 99 -12.43 10.72 -7.58
C ALA A 99 -11.20 11.63 -7.62
N THR A 100 -11.16 12.61 -8.53
CA THR A 100 -10.07 13.58 -8.70
C THR A 100 -10.29 14.82 -7.84
N VAL A 101 -11.55 15.21 -7.64
CA VAL A 101 -11.93 16.34 -6.78
C VAL A 101 -11.93 15.89 -5.32
N TYR A 102 -10.93 16.37 -4.57
CA TYR A 102 -10.87 16.20 -3.12
C TYR A 102 -11.90 17.13 -2.44
N GLU A 103 -13.00 16.58 -1.92
CA GLU A 103 -14.05 17.31 -1.17
C GLU A 103 -13.69 17.60 0.32
N TYR A 104 -12.43 17.53 0.72
CA TYR A 104 -12.02 18.11 2.01
C TYR A 104 -11.58 19.55 1.78
N ALA A 105 -12.47 20.48 2.14
CA ALA A 105 -12.14 21.87 2.34
C ALA A 105 -10.82 21.97 3.13
N PHE A 106 -9.80 22.56 2.52
CA PHE A 106 -8.52 22.93 3.13
C PHE A 106 -8.74 24.08 4.15
N ASP A 107 -9.60 23.89 5.14
CA ASP A 107 -9.86 24.92 6.15
C ASP A 107 -8.80 24.94 7.26
N THR A 108 -7.75 24.10 7.21
CA THR A 108 -6.81 23.95 8.34
C THR A 108 -5.36 23.60 8.00
N LEU A 109 -4.84 24.00 6.83
CA LEU A 109 -3.39 24.08 6.67
C LEU A 109 -3.02 25.55 6.58
N GLU A 110 -2.50 26.07 7.70
CA GLU A 110 -1.92 27.40 7.78
C GLU A 110 -1.01 27.65 6.57
N ASP A 111 -1.19 28.84 6.02
CA ASP A 111 -0.50 29.51 4.92
C ASP A 111 1.03 29.34 5.03
N GLY A 112 1.53 28.18 4.63
CA GLY A 112 2.90 27.99 4.20
C GLY A 112 2.88 28.02 2.69
N ASP A 113 3.78 28.77 2.07
CA ASP A 113 4.00 28.78 0.62
C ASP A 113 4.29 27.36 0.12
N VAL A 114 3.24 26.59 -0.17
CA VAL A 114 3.36 25.28 -0.80
C VAL A 114 3.65 25.59 -2.25
N GLU A 115 4.90 25.39 -2.67
CA GLU A 115 5.28 25.44 -4.08
C GLU A 115 4.43 24.42 -4.85
N ILE A 116 3.41 24.92 -5.56
CA ILE A 116 2.54 24.10 -6.39
C ILE A 116 3.42 23.59 -7.56
N PRO A 117 3.59 22.26 -7.71
CA PRO A 117 4.38 21.71 -8.80
C PRO A 117 3.85 22.17 -10.16
N ALA A 118 4.75 22.41 -11.12
CA ALA A 118 4.35 22.79 -12.47
C ALA A 118 3.37 21.76 -13.06
N GLY A 119 2.15 22.21 -13.40
CA GLY A 119 1.07 21.38 -13.93
C GLY A 119 0.01 20.97 -12.92
N ALA A 120 0.17 21.25 -11.63
CA ALA A 120 -0.90 21.16 -10.64
C ALA A 120 -1.76 22.43 -10.66
N MET A 121 -3.06 22.24 -10.48
CA MET A 121 -4.08 23.29 -10.53
C MET A 121 -4.70 23.44 -9.13
N THR A 122 -4.96 24.67 -8.73
CA THR A 122 -5.66 24.96 -7.48
C THR A 122 -7.12 24.52 -7.56
N HIS A 123 -7.76 24.31 -6.39
CA HIS A 123 -9.17 23.97 -6.32
C HIS A 123 -10.06 25.01 -7.01
N ASP A 124 -9.77 26.30 -6.82
CA ASP A 124 -10.54 27.39 -7.41
C ASP A 124 -10.41 27.42 -8.94
N GLU A 125 -9.21 27.15 -9.46
CA GLU A 125 -9.00 27.00 -10.90
C GLU A 125 -9.76 25.80 -11.46
N TRP A 126 -9.79 24.67 -10.73
CA TRP A 126 -10.52 23.47 -11.14
C TRP A 126 -12.04 23.70 -11.21
N VAL A 127 -12.62 24.36 -10.21
CA VAL A 127 -14.06 24.68 -10.17
C VAL A 127 -14.44 25.65 -11.29
N MET A 128 -13.52 26.53 -11.70
CA MET A 128 -13.74 27.51 -12.77
C MET A 128 -13.55 26.92 -14.18
N LEU A 129 -13.13 25.66 -14.31
CA LEU A 129 -12.94 25.05 -15.62
C LEU A 129 -14.28 24.81 -16.34
N PRO A 130 -14.38 25.19 -17.62
CA PRO A 130 -15.51 24.78 -18.46
C PRO A 130 -15.46 23.27 -18.71
N ASP A 131 -16.62 22.65 -18.92
CA ASP A 131 -16.72 21.20 -19.12
C ASP A 131 -15.88 20.69 -20.30
N GLU A 132 -15.69 21.51 -21.35
CA GLU A 132 -14.79 21.17 -22.48
C GLU A 132 -13.33 21.02 -22.04
N ALA A 133 -12.87 21.82 -21.08
CA ALA A 133 -11.51 21.73 -20.55
C ALA A 133 -11.36 20.50 -19.64
N VAL A 134 -12.38 20.18 -18.85
CA VAL A 134 -12.41 18.96 -18.03
C VAL A 134 -12.40 17.71 -18.91
N GLN A 135 -13.15 17.70 -20.01
CA GLN A 135 -13.13 16.59 -20.95
C GLN A 135 -11.75 16.40 -21.58
N LYS A 136 -11.05 17.49 -21.96
CA LYS A 136 -9.68 17.39 -22.48
C LYS A 136 -8.70 16.81 -21.46
N LEU A 137 -8.85 17.14 -20.17
CA LEU A 137 -8.04 16.57 -19.10
C LEU A 137 -8.34 15.07 -18.93
N TYR A 138 -9.60 14.67 -19.03
CA TYR A 138 -9.99 13.25 -19.00
C TYR A 138 -9.46 12.47 -20.21
N ASP A 139 -9.51 13.04 -21.40
CA ASP A 139 -8.97 12.40 -22.61
C ASP A 139 -7.44 12.22 -22.53
N ALA A 140 -6.73 13.20 -21.95
CA ALA A 140 -5.30 13.09 -21.68
C ALA A 140 -5.01 11.99 -20.64
N TYR A 141 -5.79 11.96 -19.56
CA TYR A 141 -5.74 10.91 -18.53
C TYR A 141 -5.94 9.51 -19.13
N GLU A 142 -6.96 9.31 -19.97
CA GLU A 142 -7.22 8.03 -20.63
C GLU A 142 -6.11 7.64 -21.59
N SER A 143 -5.54 8.60 -22.31
CA SER A 143 -4.40 8.37 -23.21
C SER A 143 -3.18 7.87 -22.43
N ASP A 144 -2.87 8.51 -21.29
CA ASP A 144 -1.76 8.10 -20.42
C ASP A 144 -2.03 6.72 -19.79
N ARG A 145 -3.26 6.44 -19.36
CA ARG A 145 -3.67 5.14 -18.79
C ARG A 145 -3.46 4.02 -19.79
N GLN A 146 -3.86 4.24 -21.05
CA GLN A 146 -3.68 3.28 -22.13
C GLN A 146 -2.20 3.05 -22.46
N ALA A 147 -1.37 4.09 -22.42
CA ALA A 147 0.07 3.99 -22.67
C ALA A 147 0.81 3.18 -21.59
N VAL A 148 0.45 3.36 -20.31
CA VAL A 148 1.02 2.57 -19.19
C VAL A 148 0.59 1.11 -19.29
N THR A 149 -0.70 0.86 -19.55
CA THR A 149 -1.23 -0.51 -19.71
C THR A 149 -0.55 -1.27 -20.86
N GLN A 150 -0.18 -0.59 -21.96
CA GLN A 150 0.57 -1.21 -23.06
C GLN A 150 2.02 -1.54 -22.71
N THR A 151 2.65 -0.79 -21.81
CA THR A 151 4.06 -0.98 -21.46
C THR A 151 4.24 -2.21 -20.55
N ASP A 152 3.29 -2.48 -19.66
CA ASP A 152 3.31 -3.66 -18.79
C ASP A 152 3.06 -5.00 -19.53
N VAL A 153 2.44 -4.95 -20.72
CA VAL A 153 2.20 -6.16 -21.55
C VAL A 153 3.45 -6.58 -22.34
N VAL A 154 4.41 -5.68 -22.56
CA VAL A 154 5.60 -5.97 -23.39
C VAL A 154 6.77 -6.56 -22.57
N ILE A 155 6.69 -6.54 -21.24
CA ILE A 155 7.73 -7.10 -20.34
C ILE A 155 7.19 -8.31 -19.53
N SER A 156 6.30 -9.11 -20.13
CA SER A 156 5.89 -10.41 -19.59
C SER A 156 6.30 -11.56 -20.52
#